data_AF-A0A2K0VU01-F1
#
_entry.id   AF-A0A2K0VU01-F1
#
_cell.length_a   1.000
_cell.length_b   1.000
_cell.length_c   1.000
_cell.angle_alpha   90.00
_cell.angle_beta   90.00
_cell.angle_gamma   90.00
#
_symmetry.space_group_name_H-M   'P 1'
#
loop_
_entity.id
_entity.type
_entity.pdbx_description
1 polymer ?
#
loop_
_entity_poly.entity_id
_entity_poly.type
_entity_poly.pdbx_seq_one_letter_code
_entity_poly.pdbx_strand_id
1 'polypeptide(L)'
;MAQGLHVIFDSSHDGSPPRDDEIDVISVPGLNFTGSSDHARETWTVGEKLWLKDFLPSSLQKPARVMLFEYNSSPVLGAATIKIDDHAKNLLQWLILRRKASSSSPTFLQRDPISLT
;
A
#
# COMPACT_ATOMS: atom_id res chain seq x y z
N MET A 1 -13.59 4.84 3.10
CA MET A 1 -13.64 4.05 1.85
C MET A 1 -13.97 2.60 2.21
N ALA A 2 -13.69 1.59 1.37
CA ALA A 2 -13.72 0.19 1.82
C ALA A 2 -12.39 -0.13 2.52
N GLN A 3 -12.39 -0.89 3.61
CA GLN A 3 -11.13 -1.27 4.31
C GLN A 3 -10.18 -2.02 3.37
N GLY A 4 -8.88 -1.76 3.50
CA GLY A 4 -7.86 -2.39 2.66
C GLY A 4 -6.63 -1.52 2.44
N LEU A 5 -5.82 -1.91 1.46
CA LEU A 5 -4.61 -1.21 1.05
C LEU A 5 -4.88 -0.41 -0.23
N HIS A 6 -4.80 0.92 -0.15
CA HIS A 6 -5.13 1.82 -1.25
C HIS A 6 -3.88 2.52 -1.77
N VAL A 7 -3.67 2.52 -3.09
CA VAL A 7 -2.63 3.35 -3.71
C VAL A 7 -3.12 4.79 -3.78
N ILE A 8 -2.38 5.71 -3.16
CA ILE A 8 -2.72 7.14 -3.14
C ILE A 8 -1.75 7.98 -3.98
N PHE A 9 -0.59 7.42 -4.34
CA PHE A 9 0.37 7.99 -5.28
C PHE A 9 1.14 6.84 -5.94
N ASP A 10 1.40 6.96 -7.24
CA ASP A 10 2.24 6.04 -7.98
C ASP A 10 3.06 6.82 -9.00
N SER A 11 4.38 6.77 -8.89
CA SER A 11 5.28 7.47 -9.82
C SER A 11 5.19 6.93 -11.26
N SER A 12 4.84 5.65 -11.44
CA SER A 12 4.76 5.00 -12.74
C SER A 12 3.46 5.28 -13.49
N HIS A 13 2.38 5.67 -12.79
CA HIS A 13 1.02 5.93 -13.30
C HIS A 13 0.41 4.86 -14.24
N ASP A 14 1.06 3.72 -14.46
CA ASP A 14 0.65 2.71 -15.45
C ASP A 14 0.25 1.36 -14.83
N GLY A 15 0.36 1.22 -13.50
CA GLY A 15 0.09 -0.04 -12.81
C GLY A 15 1.07 -1.15 -13.18
N SER A 16 2.23 -0.79 -13.74
CA SER A 16 3.31 -1.73 -14.05
C SER A 16 3.82 -2.42 -12.78
N PRO A 17 4.39 -3.63 -12.92
CA PRO A 17 5.07 -4.27 -11.81
C PRO A 17 6.16 -3.31 -11.25
N PRO A 18 6.35 -3.30 -9.92
CA PRO A 18 7.34 -2.48 -9.26
C PRO A 18 8.70 -2.70 -9.90
N ARG A 19 9.36 -1.60 -10.25
CA ARG A 19 10.73 -1.68 -10.75
C ARG A 19 11.66 -2.01 -9.57
N ASP A 20 12.77 -2.68 -9.85
CA ASP A 20 13.75 -3.07 -8.80
C ASP A 20 14.29 -1.87 -8.01
N ASP A 21 14.20 -0.65 -8.56
CA ASP A 21 14.62 0.61 -7.94
C ASP A 21 13.48 1.41 -7.28
N GLU A 22 12.24 0.93 -7.33
CA GLU A 22 11.06 1.62 -6.80
C GLU A 22 10.87 1.39 -5.29
N ILE A 23 10.49 2.45 -4.57
CA ILE A 23 10.20 2.41 -3.14
C ILE A 23 8.70 2.30 -2.91
N ASP A 24 8.27 1.23 -2.23
CA ASP A 24 6.93 1.12 -1.67
C ASP A 24 6.86 1.76 -0.27
N VAL A 25 6.07 2.81 -0.11
CA VAL A 25 5.76 3.43 1.19
C VAL A 25 4.36 3.02 1.60
N ILE A 26 4.24 2.37 2.77
CA ILE A 26 2.96 1.93 3.32
C ILE A 26 2.71 2.72 4.61
N SER A 27 1.65 3.51 4.62
CA SER A 27 1.22 4.25 5.80
C SER A 27 0.13 3.48 6.56
N VAL A 28 0.29 3.43 7.89
CA VAL A 28 -0.66 2.81 8.82
C VAL A 28 -1.15 3.91 9.76
N PRO A 29 -2.45 4.24 9.77
CA PRO A 29 -2.99 5.28 10.64
C PRO A 29 -3.03 4.83 12.10
N GLY A 30 -3.08 5.80 13.02
CA GLY A 30 -3.23 5.54 14.45
C GLY A 30 -4.67 5.15 14.85
N LEU A 31 -4.97 5.25 16.14
CA LEU A 31 -6.28 4.94 16.69
C LEU A 31 -7.37 5.93 16.24
N ASN A 32 -8.55 5.41 15.94
CA ASN A 32 -9.72 6.16 15.49
C ASN A 32 -10.69 6.41 16.64
N PHE A 33 -10.33 7.33 17.54
CA PHE A 33 -11.18 7.63 18.70
C PHE A 33 -12.52 8.29 18.33
N THR A 34 -12.59 8.94 17.16
CA THR A 34 -13.78 9.65 16.68
C THR A 34 -14.74 8.75 15.90
N GLY A 35 -14.30 7.54 15.54
CA GLY A 35 -15.08 6.62 14.70
C GLY A 35 -15.24 7.09 13.26
N SER A 36 -14.39 8.00 12.77
CA SER A 36 -14.48 8.51 11.39
C SER A 36 -14.23 7.39 10.37
N SER A 37 -15.09 7.27 9.37
CA SER A 37 -14.90 6.32 8.26
C SER A 37 -13.73 6.68 7.35
N ASP A 38 -13.27 7.94 7.39
CA ASP A 38 -12.13 8.42 6.61
C ASP A 38 -10.89 8.68 7.48
N HIS A 39 -10.87 8.18 8.71
CA HIS A 39 -9.80 8.37 9.69
C HIS A 39 -8.40 8.08 9.14
N ALA A 40 -8.27 7.04 8.31
CA ALA A 40 -7.00 6.69 7.69
C ALA A 40 -6.45 7.87 6.86
N ARG A 41 -7.31 8.52 6.09
CA ARG A 41 -6.94 9.67 5.25
C ARG A 41 -6.80 10.94 6.09
N GLU A 42 -7.70 11.16 7.04
CA GLU A 42 -7.67 12.32 7.96
C GLU A 42 -6.37 12.37 8.77
N THR A 43 -5.88 11.22 9.25
CA THR A 43 -4.61 11.11 10.00
C THR A 43 -3.44 11.79 9.30
N TRP A 44 -3.43 11.78 7.96
CA TRP A 44 -2.35 12.32 7.15
C TRP A 44 -2.75 13.61 6.41
N THR A 45 -3.92 14.17 6.71
CA THR A 45 -4.44 15.37 6.04
C THR A 45 -4.35 16.57 6.98
N VAL A 46 -3.77 17.66 6.48
CA VAL A 46 -3.75 18.96 7.17
C VAL A 46 -4.30 20.00 6.21
N GLY A 47 -5.43 20.62 6.57
CA GLY A 47 -6.19 21.47 5.66
C GLY A 47 -6.67 20.67 4.45
N GLU A 48 -6.38 21.15 3.24
CA GLU A 48 -6.74 20.47 1.98
C GLU A 48 -5.64 19.55 1.45
N LYS A 49 -4.53 19.39 2.18
CA LYS A 49 -3.35 18.66 1.73
C LYS A 49 -3.26 17.30 2.40
N LEU A 50 -3.18 16.24 1.58
CA LEU A 50 -2.83 14.91 2.03
C LEU A 50 -1.31 14.79 2.02
N TRP A 51 -0.67 14.84 3.19
CA TRP A 51 0.79 14.97 3.30
C TRP A 51 1.56 13.88 2.56
N LEU A 52 1.09 12.64 2.68
CA LEU A 52 1.66 11.46 2.03
C LEU A 52 1.63 11.52 0.49
N LYS A 53 0.68 12.22 -0.10
CA LYS A 53 0.54 12.37 -1.56
C LYS A 53 1.16 13.65 -2.05
N ASP A 54 0.94 14.75 -1.33
CA ASP A 54 1.21 16.10 -1.82
C ASP A 54 2.63 16.59 -1.51
N PHE A 55 3.29 16.02 -0.48
CA PHE A 55 4.63 16.45 -0.07
C PHE A 55 5.66 15.32 -0.11
N LEU A 56 5.32 14.14 0.45
CA LEU A 56 6.26 13.03 0.56
C LEU A 56 6.94 12.64 -0.77
N PRO A 57 6.24 12.48 -1.91
CA PRO A 57 6.88 12.03 -3.15
C PRO A 57 7.98 12.97 -3.63
N SER A 58 7.81 14.28 -3.45
CA SER A 58 8.80 15.29 -3.85
C SER A 58 10.10 15.24 -3.04
N SER A 59 10.07 14.63 -1.85
CA SER A 59 11.24 14.45 -0.99
C SER A 59 12.03 13.18 -1.29
N LEU A 60 11.48 12.27 -2.11
CA LEU A 60 12.11 11.00 -2.44
C LEU A 60 12.97 11.14 -3.71
N GLN A 61 14.19 10.62 -3.65
CA GLN A 61 15.14 10.64 -4.78
C GLN A 61 14.93 9.48 -5.78
N LYS A 62 13.97 8.59 -5.49
CA LYS A 62 13.67 7.40 -6.29
C LYS A 62 12.19 7.37 -6.67
N PRO A 63 11.82 6.67 -7.76
CA PRO A 63 10.44 6.31 -8.03
C PRO A 63 9.80 5.70 -6.78
N ALA A 64 8.57 6.11 -6.51
CA ALA A 64 7.88 5.71 -5.30
C ALA A 64 6.40 5.48 -5.54
N ARG A 65 5.86 4.56 -4.75
CA ARG A 65 4.45 4.29 -4.65
C ARG A 65 4.04 4.39 -3.21
N VAL A 66 3.07 5.26 -2.96
CA VAL A 66 2.58 5.54 -1.61
C VAL A 66 1.20 4.93 -1.44
N MET A 67 1.07 4.15 -0.39
CA MET A 67 -0.14 3.42 -0.05
C MET A 67 -0.65 3.80 1.33
N LEU A 68 -1.97 3.75 1.48
CA LEU A 68 -2.68 3.98 2.72
C LEU A 68 -3.42 2.71 3.13
N PHE A 69 -3.13 2.20 4.32
CA PHE A 69 -3.85 1.07 4.89
C PHE A 69 -5.03 1.56 5.73
N GLU A 70 -6.25 1.25 5.28
CA GLU A 70 -7.50 1.59 5.96
C GLU A 70 -8.02 0.37 6.72
N TYR A 71 -8.14 0.49 8.04
CA TYR A 71 -8.69 -0.54 8.92
C TYR A 71 -9.49 0.10 10.05
N ASN A 72 -10.37 -0.68 10.69
CA ASN A 72 -11.10 -0.17 11.86
C ASN A 72 -10.17 -0.11 13.08
N SER A 73 -9.60 1.06 13.34
CA SER A 73 -8.75 1.33 14.50
C SER A 73 -9.49 1.95 15.69
N SER A 74 -10.82 1.84 15.72
CA SER A 74 -11.64 2.43 16.79
C SER A 74 -11.48 1.63 18.09
N PRO A 75 -11.05 2.27 19.19
CA PRO A 75 -10.95 1.58 20.47
C PRO A 75 -12.36 1.36 21.04
N VAL A 76 -12.77 0.10 21.17
CA VAL A 76 -14.00 -0.24 21.91
C VAL A 76 -13.68 -0.12 23.40
N LEU A 77 -14.24 0.90 24.07
CA LEU A 77 -14.15 1.08 25.53
C LEU A 77 -14.62 -0.20 26.24
N GLY A 78 -13.72 -0.86 26.98
CA GLY A 78 -14.01 -2.08 27.74
C GLY A 78 -13.70 -3.40 27.02
N ALA A 79 -13.36 -3.39 25.73
CA ALA A 79 -12.82 -4.57 25.05
C ALA A 79 -11.29 -4.60 25.21
N ALA A 80 -10.81 -5.36 26.20
CA ALA A 80 -9.39 -5.67 26.30
C ALA A 80 -8.92 -6.30 24.99
N THR A 81 -7.88 -5.74 24.39
CA THR A 81 -7.27 -6.13 23.10
C THR A 81 -8.10 -5.73 21.88
N ILE A 82 -7.85 -4.52 21.38
CA ILE A 82 -8.04 -4.25 19.95
C ILE A 82 -7.33 -5.38 19.20
N LYS A 83 -8.01 -6.01 18.23
CA LYS A 83 -7.51 -7.12 17.41
C LYS A 83 -6.42 -6.65 16.42
N ILE A 84 -5.40 -5.99 16.95
CA ILE A 84 -4.27 -5.42 16.21
C ILE A 84 -3.56 -6.53 15.43
N ASP A 85 -3.52 -7.74 15.98
CA ASP A 85 -2.96 -8.92 15.33
C ASP A 85 -3.72 -9.30 14.06
N ASP A 86 -5.06 -9.24 14.06
CA ASP A 86 -5.87 -9.50 12.87
C ASP A 86 -5.65 -8.43 11.79
N HIS A 87 -5.54 -7.16 12.18
CA HIS A 87 -5.22 -6.08 11.25
C HIS A 87 -3.81 -6.23 10.66
N ALA A 88 -2.82 -6.62 11.47
CA ALA A 88 -1.46 -6.88 11.01
C ALA A 88 -1.41 -8.07 10.03
N LYS A 89 -2.14 -9.16 10.32
CA LYS A 89 -2.27 -10.31 9.40
C LYS A 89 -2.92 -9.89 8.08
N ASN A 90 -3.97 -9.07 8.14
CA ASN A 90 -4.65 -8.56 6.95
C ASN A 90 -3.71 -7.70 6.10
N LEU A 91 -2.97 -6.77 6.72
CA LEU A 91 -1.94 -6.00 6.02
C LEU A 91 -0.91 -6.91 5.35
N LEU A 92 -0.38 -7.90 6.08
CA LEU A 92 0.59 -8.85 5.53
C LEU A 92 0.03 -9.61 4.32
N GLN A 93 -1.23 -10.04 4.37
CA GLN A 93 -1.90 -10.69 3.24
C GLN A 93 -1.96 -9.79 2.01
N TRP A 94 -2.32 -8.51 2.16
CA TRP A 94 -2.30 -7.54 1.06
C TRP A 94 -0.91 -7.40 0.44
N LEU A 95 0.13 -7.31 1.27
CA LEU A 95 1.51 -7.18 0.79
C LEU A 95 1.98 -8.44 0.05
N ILE A 96 1.65 -9.63 0.55
CA ILE A 96 1.97 -10.90 -0.12
C ILE A 96 1.27 -10.98 -1.47
N LEU A 97 -0.03 -10.67 -1.54
CA LEU A 97 -0.79 -10.70 -2.78
C LEU A 97 -0.21 -9.73 -3.81
N ARG A 98 0.15 -8.52 -3.38
CA ARG A 98 0.75 -7.51 -4.24
C ARG A 98 2.11 -7.95 -4.78
N ARG A 99 2.97 -8.52 -3.93
CA ARG A 99 4.29 -9.02 -4.34
C ARG A 99 4.19 -10.20 -5.31
N LYS A 100 3.18 -11.05 -5.15
CA LYS A 100 2.91 -12.16 -6.09
C LYS A 100 2.46 -11.62 -7.44
N ALA A 101 1.53 -10.66 -7.47
CA ALA A 101 1.06 -10.02 -8.70
C ALA A 101 2.17 -9.29 -9.45
N SER A 102 3.15 -8.71 -8.75
CA SER A 102 4.33 -8.13 -9.38
C SER A 102 5.33 -9.14 -9.92
N SER A 103 5.48 -10.29 -9.25
CA SER A 103 6.38 -11.35 -9.72
C SER A 103 5.84 -12.12 -10.93
N SER A 104 4.57 -11.93 -11.28
CA SER A 104 3.96 -12.49 -12.49
C SER A 104 4.11 -11.53 -13.68
N SER A 105 5.31 -11.42 -14.25
CA SER A 105 5.55 -10.94 -15.61
C SER A 105 6.90 -11.42 -16.13
N PRO A 106 6.97 -11.84 -17.40
CA PRO A 106 6.57 -13.15 -17.88
C PRO A 106 7.72 -14.17 -17.79
N THR A 107 7.36 -15.46 -17.77
CA THR A 107 8.21 -16.59 -18.13
C THR A 107 9.17 -16.17 -19.24
N PHE A 108 10.48 -16.19 -18.95
CA PHE A 108 11.53 -16.09 -19.96
C PHE A 108 11.11 -16.95 -21.14
N LEU A 109 10.96 -16.34 -22.32
CA LEU A 109 10.85 -17.06 -23.57
C LEU A 109 11.98 -18.08 -23.58
N GLN A 110 11.62 -19.34 -23.36
CA GLN A 110 12.45 -20.48 -23.66
C GLN A 110 12.82 -20.30 -25.12
N ARG A 111 14.07 -19.90 -25.37
CA ARG A 111 14.60 -19.86 -26.73
C ARG A 111 14.46 -21.27 -27.28
N ASP A 112 13.58 -21.44 -28.25
CA ASP A 112 13.50 -22.67 -29.02
C ASP A 112 14.91 -22.97 -29.55
N PRO A 113 15.37 -24.23 -29.47
CA PRO A 113 16.63 -24.61 -30.07
C PRO A 113 16.51 -24.42 -31.57
N ILE A 114 17.34 -23.52 -32.11
CA ILE A 114 17.51 -23.31 -33.55
C ILE A 114 17.77 -24.68 -34.18
N SER A 115 16.83 -25.15 -35.00
CA SER A 115 17.07 -26.28 -35.89
C SER A 115 18.09 -25.84 -36.93
N LEU A 116 19.28 -26.45 -36.89
CA LEU A 116 20.22 -26.42 -37.99
C LEU A 116 19.93 -27.62 -38.88
N THR A 117 19.52 -27.34 -40.11
CA THR A 117 19.62 -28.22 -41.30
C THR A 117 21.06 -28.68 -41.53
#